data_AF-A0A2G9GCG2-F1
#
_entry.id   AF-A0A2G9GCG2-F1
#
_cell.length_a   1.000
_cell.length_b   1.000
_cell.length_c   1.000
_cell.angle_alpha   90.00
_cell.angle_beta   90.00
_cell.angle_gamma   90.00
#
_symmetry.space_group_name_H-M   'P 1'
#
loop_
_entity.id
_entity.type
_entity.pdbx_description
1 polymer ?
#
loop_
_entity_poly.entity_id
_entity_poly.type
_entity_poly.pdbx_seq_one_letter_code
_entity_poly.pdbx_strand_id
1 'polypeptide(L)'
;MATNKINSLFIFITLISMAPHLHRAVANLARDWCTRTTHSATCLSIVNADRRANLKTSPNGLATILRDKALTTAQATLIKITSLSRRARNPHEIAALKSCSAGYLRAISSLKTAKFAVINRDVYGIVLGAISDANDEPRDCELAFQEPPAIPSPISANNNRLRDILATNLEIINLIVCNSPSFC
;
A
#
# COMPACT_ATOMS: atom_id res chain seq x y z
N MET A 1 7.35 60.32 -14.58
CA MET A 1 7.76 59.27 -13.62
C MET A 1 6.67 58.20 -13.62
N ALA A 2 6.83 57.14 -14.40
CA ALA A 2 5.88 56.02 -14.46
C ALA A 2 6.67 54.73 -14.72
N THR A 3 6.98 54.01 -13.65
CA THR A 3 7.72 52.74 -13.69
C THR A 3 6.77 51.55 -13.70
N ASN A 4 6.90 50.75 -14.76
CA ASN A 4 6.79 49.28 -14.85
C ASN A 4 5.76 48.56 -13.97
N LYS A 5 4.59 48.25 -14.55
CA LYS A 5 3.61 47.27 -14.03
C LYS A 5 3.34 46.07 -14.96
N ILE A 6 4.20 45.82 -15.96
CA ILE A 6 3.89 44.82 -17.02
C ILE A 6 4.62 43.47 -16.81
N ASN A 7 5.57 43.37 -15.87
CA ASN A 7 6.42 42.17 -15.76
C ASN A 7 5.91 41.05 -14.83
N SER A 8 4.75 41.22 -14.17
CA SER A 8 4.25 40.21 -13.20
C SER A 8 3.26 39.21 -13.82
N LEU A 9 2.49 39.61 -14.85
CA LEU A 9 1.45 38.77 -15.43
C LEU A 9 2.00 37.66 -16.35
N PHE A 10 3.10 37.93 -17.07
CA PHE A 10 3.72 36.98 -17.99
C PHE A 10 4.39 35.78 -17.29
N ILE A 11 4.88 35.96 -16.06
CA ILE A 11 5.49 34.89 -15.26
C ILE A 11 4.43 33.90 -14.75
N PHE A 12 3.21 34.37 -14.46
CA PHE A 12 2.12 33.49 -14.04
C PHE A 12 1.56 32.63 -15.19
N ILE A 13 1.56 33.15 -16.42
CA ILE A 13 1.00 32.45 -17.59
C ILE A 13 1.89 31.26 -18.02
N THR A 14 3.22 31.35 -17.86
CA THR A 14 4.14 30.25 -18.20
C THR A 14 4.13 29.10 -17.18
N LEU A 15 3.82 29.36 -15.90
CA LEU A 15 3.70 28.32 -14.88
C LEU A 15 2.43 27.46 -15.05
N ILE A 16 1.38 28.00 -15.65
CA ILE A 16 0.10 27.28 -15.84
C ILE A 16 0.20 26.27 -17.00
N SER A 17 1.04 26.51 -18.01
CA SER A 17 1.16 25.61 -19.17
C SER A 17 1.91 24.30 -18.89
N MET A 18 2.76 24.25 -17.86
CA MET A 18 3.54 23.04 -17.53
C MET A 18 2.77 21.99 -16.72
N ALA A 19 1.76 22.41 -15.94
CA ALA A 19 0.93 21.53 -15.14
C ALA A 19 0.25 20.38 -15.93
N PRO A 20 -0.37 20.61 -17.11
CA PRO A 20 -1.02 19.54 -17.86
C PRO A 20 -0.06 18.48 -18.43
N HIS A 21 1.18 18.86 -18.77
CA HIS A 21 2.17 17.92 -19.29
C HIS A 21 2.67 16.97 -18.20
N LEU A 22 2.97 17.50 -17.01
CA LEU A 22 3.35 16.70 -15.85
C LEU A 22 2.24 15.73 -15.44
N HIS A 23 0.99 16.19 -15.48
CA HIS A 23 -0.17 15.36 -15.13
C HIS A 23 -0.35 14.17 -16.08
N ARG A 24 -0.15 14.36 -17.40
CA ARG A 24 -0.20 13.27 -18.39
C ARG A 24 0.94 12.27 -18.20
N ALA A 25 2.16 12.75 -17.97
CA ALA A 25 3.31 11.87 -17.77
C ALA A 25 3.16 10.97 -16.51
N VAL A 26 2.67 11.54 -15.41
CA VAL A 26 2.38 10.80 -14.16
C VAL A 26 1.27 9.76 -14.35
N ALA A 27 0.16 10.15 -15.01
CA ALA A 27 -0.94 9.23 -15.29
C ALA A 27 -0.50 8.05 -16.17
N ASN A 28 0.42 8.29 -17.11
CA ASN A 28 0.99 7.25 -17.96
C ASN A 28 1.85 6.28 -17.15
N LEU A 29 2.77 6.76 -16.30
CA LEU A 29 3.61 5.88 -15.49
C LEU A 29 2.77 4.98 -14.55
N ALA A 30 1.82 5.57 -13.82
CA ALA A 30 0.96 4.80 -12.92
C ALA A 30 0.18 3.73 -13.67
N ARG A 31 -0.33 4.05 -14.86
CA ARG A 31 -1.01 3.09 -15.73
C ARG A 31 -0.10 1.96 -16.16
N ASP A 32 1.05 2.28 -16.74
CA ASP A 32 1.99 1.30 -17.31
C ASP A 32 2.46 0.27 -16.27
N TRP A 33 2.66 0.72 -15.03
CA TRP A 33 3.08 -0.14 -13.94
C TRP A 33 1.91 -0.92 -13.35
N CYS A 34 0.79 -0.26 -13.04
CA CYS A 34 -0.36 -0.93 -12.45
C CYS A 34 -1.03 -1.93 -13.39
N THR A 35 -0.98 -1.77 -14.72
CA THR A 35 -1.57 -2.76 -15.64
C THR A 35 -0.80 -4.08 -15.69
N ARG A 36 0.43 -4.11 -15.15
CA ARG A 36 1.27 -5.32 -15.07
C ARG A 36 1.06 -6.09 -13.76
N THR A 37 0.16 -5.62 -12.89
CA THR A 37 -0.17 -6.28 -11.61
C THR A 37 -1.47 -7.06 -11.71
N THR A 38 -1.62 -8.10 -10.89
CA THR A 38 -2.84 -8.92 -10.81
C THR A 38 -4.05 -8.10 -10.32
N HIS A 39 -3.81 -7.10 -9.47
CA HIS A 39 -4.85 -6.20 -8.95
C HIS A 39 -4.74 -4.78 -9.53
N SER A 40 -4.68 -4.67 -10.85
CA SER A 40 -4.49 -3.40 -11.58
C SER A 40 -5.44 -2.27 -11.16
N ALA A 41 -6.74 -2.57 -10.97
CA ALA A 41 -7.74 -1.61 -10.51
C ALA A 41 -7.46 -1.10 -9.09
N THR A 42 -7.04 -1.99 -8.18
CA THR A 42 -6.64 -1.62 -6.82
C THR A 42 -5.40 -0.73 -6.84
N CYS A 43 -4.39 -1.09 -7.63
CA CYS A 43 -3.17 -0.30 -7.81
C CYS A 43 -3.49 1.12 -8.28
N LEU A 44 -4.24 1.25 -9.38
CA LEU A 44 -4.62 2.54 -9.95
C LEU A 44 -5.44 3.38 -8.97
N SER A 45 -6.43 2.77 -8.31
CA SER A 45 -7.27 3.47 -7.32
C SER A 45 -6.43 4.06 -6.19
N ILE A 46 -5.50 3.28 -5.64
CA ILE A 46 -4.63 3.72 -4.54
C ILE A 46 -3.68 4.82 -4.99
N VAL A 47 -2.98 4.61 -6.12
CA VAL A 47 -2.02 5.59 -6.65
C VAL A 47 -2.71 6.90 -7.02
N ASN A 48 -3.90 6.85 -7.62
CA ASN A 48 -4.64 8.06 -7.98
C ASN A 48 -5.12 8.83 -6.74
N ALA A 49 -5.56 8.13 -5.69
CA ALA A 49 -6.02 8.75 -4.45
C ALA A 49 -4.89 9.40 -3.61
N ASP A 50 -3.63 8.99 -3.78
CA ASP A 50 -2.52 9.60 -3.05
C ASP A 50 -2.31 11.07 -3.47
N ARG A 51 -2.09 11.98 -2.52
CA ARG A 51 -1.93 13.42 -2.82
C ARG A 51 -0.49 13.82 -3.12
N ARG A 52 0.49 12.94 -2.88
CA ARG A 52 1.92 13.20 -3.00
C ARG A 52 2.37 13.02 -4.46
N ALA A 53 2.22 14.07 -5.26
CA ALA A 53 2.52 14.04 -6.69
C ALA A 53 3.96 13.58 -6.99
N ASN A 54 4.94 13.94 -6.15
CA ASN A 54 6.35 13.56 -6.30
C ASN A 54 6.61 12.05 -6.18
N LEU A 55 5.75 11.28 -5.50
CA LEU A 55 5.90 9.83 -5.43
C LEU A 55 5.33 9.14 -6.68
N LYS A 56 4.46 9.80 -7.43
CA LYS A 56 3.84 9.21 -8.62
C LYS A 56 4.71 9.30 -9.88
N THR A 57 5.91 9.88 -9.77
CA THR A 57 6.85 10.09 -10.89
C THR A 57 7.88 8.97 -11.02
N SER A 58 7.88 7.97 -10.13
CA SER A 58 8.82 6.85 -10.20
C SER A 58 8.20 5.54 -9.68
N PRO A 59 8.69 4.38 -10.15
CA PRO A 59 8.25 3.07 -9.65
C PRO A 59 8.47 2.89 -8.14
N ASN A 60 9.61 3.35 -7.61
CA ASN A 60 9.90 3.33 -6.16
C ASN A 60 8.88 4.16 -5.37
N GLY A 61 8.46 5.29 -5.93
CA GLY A 61 7.42 6.10 -5.34
C GLY A 61 6.04 5.42 -5.39
N LEU A 62 5.69 4.70 -6.47
CA LEU A 62 4.48 3.86 -6.52
C LEU A 62 4.51 2.75 -5.46
N ALA A 63 5.65 2.07 -5.30
CA ALA A 63 5.84 1.07 -4.26
C ALA A 63 5.69 1.66 -2.85
N THR A 64 6.22 2.87 -2.63
CA THR A 64 6.07 3.61 -1.37
C THR A 64 4.61 3.96 -1.08
N ILE A 65 3.86 4.43 -2.08
CA ILE A 65 2.42 4.71 -1.95
C ILE A 65 1.63 3.46 -1.54
N LEU A 66 1.86 2.33 -2.22
CA LEU A 66 1.20 1.06 -1.92
C LEU A 66 1.53 0.56 -0.51
N ARG A 67 2.80 0.64 -0.09
CA ARG A 67 3.22 0.32 1.28
C ARG A 67 2.49 1.19 2.30
N ASP A 68 2.47 2.50 2.11
CA ASP A 68 1.80 3.41 3.04
C ASP A 68 0.29 3.12 3.12
N LYS A 69 -0.32 2.73 1.99
CA LYS A 69 -1.70 2.28 1.98
C LYS A 69 -1.88 0.95 2.72
N ALA A 70 -0.97 0.00 2.59
CA ALA A 70 -0.99 -1.24 3.37
C ALA A 70 -0.88 -0.95 4.86
N LEU A 71 0.05 -0.07 5.27
CA LEU A 71 0.25 0.33 6.65
C LEU A 71 -1.01 0.96 7.27
N THR A 72 -1.62 1.92 6.57
CA THR A 72 -2.86 2.56 7.04
C THR A 72 -4.04 1.59 7.07
N THR A 73 -4.12 0.66 6.11
CA THR A 73 -5.14 -0.41 6.10
C THR A 73 -4.94 -1.35 7.28
N ALA A 74 -3.71 -1.77 7.57
CA ALA A 74 -3.38 -2.63 8.70
C ALA A 74 -3.72 -1.96 10.04
N GLN A 75 -3.39 -0.67 10.21
CA GLN A 75 -3.75 0.11 11.39
C GLN A 75 -5.27 0.21 11.58
N ALA A 76 -6.02 0.49 10.51
CA ALA A 76 -7.47 0.56 10.57
C ALA A 76 -8.09 -0.79 10.95
N THR A 77 -7.57 -1.89 10.42
CA THR A 77 -8.04 -3.23 10.80
C THR A 77 -7.69 -3.58 12.24
N LEU A 78 -6.51 -3.20 12.74
CA LEU A 78 -6.15 -3.39 14.16
C LEU A 78 -7.11 -2.65 15.11
N ILE A 79 -7.53 -1.43 14.74
CA ILE A 79 -8.55 -0.68 15.49
C ILE A 79 -9.88 -1.43 15.47
N LYS A 80 -10.29 -1.98 14.31
CA LYS A 80 -11.51 -2.79 14.19
C LYS A 80 -11.44 -4.06 15.04
N ILE A 81 -10.32 -4.78 15.01
CA ILE A 81 -10.07 -5.96 15.86
C ILE A 81 -10.23 -5.58 17.33
N THR A 82 -9.58 -4.49 17.76
CA THR A 82 -9.69 -4.00 19.15
C THR A 82 -11.15 -3.73 19.55
N SER A 83 -11.94 -3.14 18.65
CA SER A 83 -13.37 -2.89 18.89
C SER A 83 -14.17 -4.20 18.98
N LEU A 84 -13.87 -5.19 18.14
CA LEU A 84 -14.53 -6.50 18.14
C LEU A 84 -14.20 -7.27 19.43
N SER A 85 -12.93 -7.29 19.85
CA SER A 85 -12.48 -7.98 21.06
C SER A 85 -13.20 -7.52 22.32
N ARG A 86 -13.59 -6.24 22.41
CA ARG A 86 -14.35 -5.71 23.54
C ARG A 86 -15.79 -6.22 23.61
N ARG A 87 -16.34 -6.67 22.49
CA ARG A 87 -17.75 -7.11 22.36
C ARG A 87 -17.89 -8.62 22.24
N ALA A 88 -16.83 -9.31 21.82
CA ALA A 88 -16.80 -10.75 21.67
C ALA A 88 -17.15 -11.45 23.00
N ARG A 89 -18.03 -12.46 22.90
CA ARG A 89 -18.44 -13.31 24.03
C ARG A 89 -18.04 -14.76 23.82
N ASN A 90 -17.87 -15.17 22.57
CA ASN A 90 -17.42 -16.52 22.24
C ASN A 90 -15.91 -16.63 22.57
N PRO A 91 -15.48 -17.59 23.41
CA PRO A 91 -14.06 -17.76 23.75
C PRO A 91 -13.16 -18.02 22.54
N HIS A 92 -13.65 -18.74 21.53
CA HIS A 92 -12.92 -19.00 20.30
C HIS A 92 -12.76 -17.71 19.47
N GLU A 93 -13.80 -16.90 19.36
CA GLU A 93 -13.72 -15.57 18.72
C GLU A 93 -12.72 -14.65 19.44
N ILE A 94 -12.70 -14.65 20.76
CA ILE A 94 -11.75 -13.87 21.56
C ILE A 94 -10.30 -14.32 21.27
N ALA A 95 -10.05 -15.63 21.24
CA ALA A 95 -8.73 -16.18 20.94
C ALA A 95 -8.27 -15.83 19.52
N ALA A 96 -9.15 -16.00 18.52
CA ALA A 96 -8.86 -15.66 17.14
C ALA A 96 -8.56 -14.16 16.98
N LEU A 97 -9.40 -13.27 17.55
CA LEU A 97 -9.17 -11.83 17.52
C LEU A 97 -7.87 -11.42 18.22
N LYS A 98 -7.48 -12.10 19.31
CA LYS A 98 -6.19 -11.86 19.99
C LYS A 98 -5.01 -12.26 19.09
N SER A 99 -5.10 -13.40 18.41
CA SER A 99 -4.11 -13.85 17.44
C SER A 99 -3.97 -12.84 16.29
N CYS A 100 -5.10 -12.45 15.70
CA CYS A 100 -5.16 -11.42 14.67
C CYS A 100 -4.56 -10.09 15.15
N SER A 101 -4.86 -9.63 16.36
CA SER A 101 -4.29 -8.40 16.90
C SER A 101 -2.77 -8.45 16.97
N ALA A 102 -2.21 -9.58 17.41
CA ALA A 102 -0.76 -9.77 17.46
C ALA A 102 -0.14 -9.80 16.05
N GLY A 103 -0.79 -10.49 15.11
CA GLY A 103 -0.34 -10.53 13.72
C GLY A 103 -0.35 -9.17 13.04
N TYR A 104 -1.42 -8.40 13.19
CA TYR A 104 -1.50 -7.05 12.64
C TYR A 104 -0.43 -6.10 13.23
N LEU A 105 -0.04 -6.26 14.50
CA LEU A 105 1.09 -5.52 15.07
C LEU A 105 2.42 -5.91 14.42
N ARG A 106 2.65 -7.19 14.13
CA ARG A 106 3.82 -7.67 13.40
C ARG A 106 3.84 -7.14 11.96
N ALA A 107 2.75 -7.25 11.22
CA ALA A 107 2.64 -6.69 9.87
C ALA A 107 2.95 -5.19 9.83
N ILE A 108 2.39 -4.41 10.77
CA ILE A 108 2.68 -2.98 10.91
C ILE A 108 4.18 -2.74 11.17
N SER A 109 4.80 -3.55 12.03
CA SER A 109 6.22 -3.46 12.33
C SER A 109 7.07 -3.73 11.07
N SER A 110 6.83 -4.84 10.37
CA SER A 110 7.56 -5.22 9.16
C SER A 110 7.47 -4.15 8.06
N LEU A 111 6.28 -3.57 7.85
CA LEU A 111 6.10 -2.50 6.84
C LEU A 111 6.81 -1.19 7.21
N LYS A 112 7.02 -0.92 8.49
CA LYS A 112 7.71 0.29 8.98
C LYS A 112 9.23 0.16 8.89
N THR A 113 9.78 -1.03 9.11
CA THR A 113 11.23 -1.24 9.16
C THR A 113 11.87 -1.27 7.77
N ALA A 114 11.16 -1.76 6.75
CA ALA A 114 11.67 -1.78 5.38
C ALA A 114 11.67 -0.37 4.73
N LYS A 115 12.75 -0.09 3.98
CA LYS A 115 12.96 1.18 3.26
C LYS A 115 12.53 1.06 1.79
N PHE A 116 11.37 1.61 1.45
CA PHE A 116 10.80 1.56 0.10
C PHE A 116 11.24 2.74 -0.79
N ALA A 117 11.95 3.72 -0.24
CA ALA A 117 12.37 4.91 -0.96
C ALA A 117 13.41 4.60 -2.07
N VAL A 118 14.22 3.55 -1.89
CA VAL A 118 15.21 3.09 -2.85
C VAL A 118 15.11 1.57 -2.92
N ILE A 119 14.41 1.04 -3.91
CA ILE A 119 14.32 -0.40 -4.16
C ILE A 119 15.30 -0.75 -5.28
N ASN A 120 16.23 -1.65 -4.98
CA ASN A 120 17.23 -2.18 -5.89
C ASN A 120 17.59 -3.62 -5.49
N ARG A 121 18.50 -4.25 -6.22
CA ARG A 121 18.91 -5.64 -5.97
C ARG A 121 19.50 -5.85 -4.56
N ASP A 122 20.21 -4.87 -4.02
CA ASP A 122 20.89 -4.98 -2.72
C ASP A 122 19.90 -5.03 -1.55
N VAL A 123 18.79 -4.28 -1.63
CA VAL A 123 17.76 -4.24 -0.57
C VAL A 123 16.56 -5.13 -0.87
N TYR A 124 16.51 -5.77 -2.04
CA TYR A 124 15.36 -6.56 -2.51
C TYR A 124 14.95 -7.62 -1.49
N GLY A 125 15.90 -8.41 -0.98
CA GLY A 125 15.61 -9.46 0.00
C GLY A 125 14.98 -8.93 1.30
N ILE A 126 15.40 -7.75 1.76
CA ILE A 126 14.86 -7.11 2.97
C ILE A 126 13.42 -6.63 2.73
N VAL A 127 13.19 -5.95 1.60
CA VAL A 127 11.86 -5.45 1.23
C VAL A 127 10.90 -6.62 0.97
N LEU A 128 11.39 -7.67 0.33
CA LEU A 128 10.65 -8.89 0.06
C LEU A 128 10.22 -9.57 1.36
N GLY A 129 11.15 -9.80 2.28
CA GLY A 129 10.86 -10.39 3.60
C GLY A 129 9.82 -9.58 4.35
N ALA A 130 9.95 -8.25 4.38
CA ALA A 130 8.99 -7.39 5.07
C ALA A 130 7.56 -7.46 4.49
N ILE A 131 7.42 -7.56 3.16
CA ILE A 131 6.11 -7.69 2.50
C ILE A 131 5.53 -9.09 2.71
N SER A 132 6.35 -10.14 2.58
CA SER A 132 5.93 -11.52 2.82
C SER A 132 5.45 -11.71 4.26
N ASP A 133 6.23 -11.26 5.24
CA ASP A 133 5.86 -11.31 6.66
C ASP A 133 4.52 -10.58 6.87
N ALA A 134 4.36 -9.37 6.35
CA ALA A 134 3.13 -8.61 6.51
C ALA A 134 1.92 -9.25 5.82
N ASN A 135 2.13 -10.03 4.76
CA ASN A 135 1.08 -10.70 3.99
C ASN A 135 0.62 -12.01 4.64
N ASP A 136 1.50 -12.67 5.39
CA ASP A 136 1.19 -13.89 6.13
C ASP A 136 0.24 -13.62 7.31
N GLU A 137 0.38 -12.48 7.99
CA GLU A 137 -0.45 -12.14 9.16
C GLU A 137 -1.98 -12.09 8.91
N PRO A 138 -2.50 -11.43 7.84
CA PRO A 138 -3.93 -11.49 7.53
C PRO A 138 -4.39 -12.88 7.06
N ARG A 139 -3.51 -13.72 6.49
CA ARG A 139 -3.83 -15.12 6.17
C ARG A 139 -3.99 -15.92 7.45
N ASP A 140 -3.01 -15.84 8.35
CA ASP A 140 -2.99 -16.58 9.60
C ASP A 140 -4.12 -16.13 10.53
N CYS A 141 -4.52 -14.86 10.45
CA CYS A 141 -5.72 -14.36 11.09
C CYS A 141 -7.00 -15.06 10.59
N GLU A 142 -7.17 -15.30 9.29
CA GLU A 142 -8.31 -16.08 8.79
C GLU A 142 -8.25 -17.54 9.24
N LEU A 143 -7.07 -18.14 9.28
CA LEU A 143 -6.88 -19.51 9.77
C LEU A 143 -7.29 -19.65 11.24
N ALA A 144 -7.02 -18.65 12.08
CA ALA A 144 -7.39 -18.66 13.48
C ALA A 144 -8.92 -18.75 13.71
N PHE A 145 -9.74 -18.28 12.76
CA PHE A 145 -11.21 -18.42 12.79
C PHE A 145 -11.70 -19.77 12.22
N GLN A 146 -10.83 -20.50 11.51
CA GLN A 146 -11.14 -21.80 10.90
C GLN A 146 -10.75 -22.97 11.79
N GLU A 147 -10.00 -22.74 12.87
CA GLU A 147 -9.72 -23.75 13.88
C GLU A 147 -11.03 -24.26 14.52
N PRO A 148 -11.21 -25.58 14.75
CA PRO A 148 -12.46 -26.11 15.30
C PRO A 148 -12.77 -25.59 16.72
N PRO A 149 -14.04 -25.17 17.01
CA PRO A 149 -15.15 -25.07 16.08
C PRO A 149 -15.03 -23.81 15.21
N ALA A 150 -14.97 -24.00 13.89
CA ALA A 150 -14.82 -22.91 12.94
C ALA A 150 -15.99 -21.91 13.05
N ILE A 151 -15.66 -20.63 13.06
CA ILE A 151 -16.64 -19.53 13.05
C ILE A 151 -16.32 -18.55 11.91
N PRO A 152 -17.31 -17.86 11.34
CA PRO A 152 -17.03 -16.84 10.33
C PRO A 152 -16.15 -15.72 10.88
N SER A 153 -15.09 -15.36 10.16
CA SER A 153 -14.26 -14.21 10.51
C SER A 153 -15.02 -12.89 10.28
N PRO A 154 -15.14 -12.02 11.30
CA PRO A 154 -15.78 -10.70 11.17
C PRO A 154 -14.92 -9.67 10.39
N ILE A 155 -13.73 -10.09 9.94
CA ILE A 155 -12.72 -9.24 9.31
C ILE A 155 -12.16 -9.81 8.00
N SER A 156 -12.77 -10.83 7.40
CA SER A 156 -12.31 -11.40 6.12
C SER A 156 -12.13 -10.36 5.02
N ALA A 157 -13.07 -9.42 4.87
CA ALA A 157 -12.95 -8.35 3.89
C ALA A 157 -11.72 -7.45 4.15
N ASN A 158 -11.40 -7.19 5.42
CA ASN A 158 -10.23 -6.42 5.81
C ASN A 158 -8.93 -7.17 5.54
N ASN A 159 -8.91 -8.47 5.87
CA ASN A 159 -7.77 -9.35 5.63
C ASN A 159 -7.46 -9.47 4.13
N ASN A 160 -8.47 -9.74 3.31
CA ASN A 160 -8.32 -9.79 1.86
C ASN A 160 -7.88 -8.45 1.29
N ARG A 161 -8.45 -7.33 1.77
CA ARG A 161 -8.04 -6.01 1.29
C ARG A 161 -6.56 -5.73 1.55
N LEU A 162 -6.04 -6.09 2.73
CA LEU A 162 -4.62 -5.92 3.02
C LEU A 162 -3.76 -6.81 2.12
N ARG A 163 -4.15 -8.08 1.94
CA ARG A 163 -3.44 -9.04 1.08
C ARG A 163 -3.37 -8.59 -0.38
N ASP A 164 -4.48 -8.10 -0.95
CA ASP A 164 -4.51 -7.57 -2.33
C ASP A 164 -3.53 -6.40 -2.49
N ILE A 165 -3.46 -5.50 -1.50
CA ILE A 165 -2.55 -4.35 -1.53
C ILE A 165 -1.10 -4.82 -1.46
N LEU A 166 -0.79 -5.77 -0.56
CA LEU A 166 0.57 -6.30 -0.38
C LEU A 166 1.04 -7.12 -1.58
N ALA A 167 0.16 -7.94 -2.17
CA ALA A 167 0.42 -8.66 -3.41
C ALA A 167 0.72 -7.69 -4.56
N THR A 168 -0.10 -6.65 -4.73
CA THR A 168 0.15 -5.58 -5.71
C THR A 168 1.51 -4.91 -5.45
N ASN A 169 1.83 -4.63 -4.19
CA ASN A 169 3.07 -3.97 -3.83
C ASN A 169 4.29 -4.83 -4.17
N LEU A 170 4.21 -6.12 -3.87
CA LEU A 170 5.22 -7.12 -4.20
C LEU A 170 5.45 -7.21 -5.71
N GLU A 171 4.40 -7.26 -6.51
CA GLU A 171 4.52 -7.30 -7.97
C GLU A 171 5.22 -6.05 -8.51
N ILE A 172 4.92 -4.86 -7.99
CA ILE A 172 5.64 -3.64 -8.36
C ILE A 172 7.12 -3.71 -7.95
N ILE A 173 7.44 -4.25 -6.78
CA ILE A 173 8.83 -4.44 -6.32
C ILE A 173 9.59 -5.41 -7.25
N ASN A 174 8.96 -6.53 -7.61
CA ASN A 174 9.52 -7.49 -8.55
C ASN A 174 9.74 -6.86 -9.92
N LEU A 175 8.80 -6.04 -10.39
CA LEU A 175 8.93 -5.29 -11.64
C LEU A 175 10.11 -4.31 -11.62
N ILE A 176 10.39 -3.68 -10.47
CA ILE A 176 11.55 -2.78 -10.30
C ILE A 176 12.87 -3.53 -10.43
N VAL A 177 12.99 -4.70 -9.79
CA VAL A 177 14.29 -5.39 -9.61
C VAL A 177 14.54 -6.47 -10.68
N CYS A 178 13.48 -7.17 -11.07
CA CYS A 178 13.52 -8.38 -11.91
C CYS A 178 12.97 -8.12 -13.32
N ASN A 179 12.33 -6.96 -13.56
CA ASN A 179 11.56 -6.66 -14.77
C ASN A 179 10.45 -7.70 -15.07
N SER A 180 9.99 -8.41 -14.04
CA SER A 180 8.90 -9.39 -14.07
C SER A 180 8.01 -9.19 -12.84
N PRO A 181 6.68 -9.39 -12.89
CA PRO A 181 5.85 -9.36 -11.68
C PRO A 181 6.09 -10.57 -10.77
N SER A 182 6.72 -11.64 -11.29
CA SER A 182 7.14 -12.82 -10.51
C SER A 182 8.48 -12.58 -9.80
N PHE A 183 8.78 -13.43 -8.81
CA PHE A 183 10.07 -13.43 -8.12
C PHE A 183 11.26 -13.53 -9.10
N CYS A 184 12.34 -12.82 -8.75
CA CYS A 184 13.71 -13.25 -9.03
C CYS A 184 13.98 -14.56 -8.24
#